data_AF-A0A934X2H9-F1
#
_entry.id   AF-A0A934X2H9-F1
#
_cell.length_a   1.000
_cell.length_b   1.000
_cell.length_c   1.000
_cell.angle_alpha   90.00
_cell.angle_beta   90.00
_cell.angle_gamma   90.00
#
_symmetry.space_group_name_H-M   'P 1'
#
loop_
_entity.id
_entity.type
_entity.pdbx_description
1 polymer ?
#
loop_
_entity_poly.entity_id
_entity_poly.type
_entity_poly.pdbx_seq_one_letter_code
_entity_poly.pdbx_strand_id
1 'polypeptide(L)'
;MKKLYSVFFLLSLILSGCEQEEFTGTGLEALADFQLVTGSETVELRSIYPENELIIEWSEAESGLESEVLYTWLAYDDNSSVEEPLVAIPSNNEGRENSLTVTFEALDNTLEGLGLATGETVTLNWTVLADNGDIVKVADPNAITLTRFKDEIAPFGLISVPNETSVDLQIDNPGAEILITWDSTYSGFGNTVSYTWEAIKPDGDFSEPFLSLPSDNEGLDNSLTLTHQTVDQILETEGLAEGETLTLQWQVVASSGSLSQGSDDVFTISFKRFTSVQAKYLVGAATPGGWGWDNPTEIVEVEEGLFQGTLVFNNEAFRVFDVRDDWGSGTNFPGFLDQGYTIDDRFENAADGDQNFRFVGEAGEYTFTLDTNNKLIYIDGRPSKFMVGAATPSGWDWDEPTVEMIQIKENVWVSVLNFENDAFRFFETEGDWGSGRNYPYYENEGYTIDASFENALDGDSNFRFIGTPGIYKITLDAVNKSIILE
;
A
#
# COMPACT_ATOMS: atom_id res chain seq x y z
N MET A 1 -19.83 8.77 -69.75
CA MET A 1 -20.19 9.22 -71.11
C MET A 1 -21.02 10.50 -71.00
N LYS A 2 -20.58 11.52 -71.74
CA LYS A 2 -21.34 12.67 -72.29
C LYS A 2 -22.04 13.65 -71.32
N LYS A 3 -21.36 14.79 -71.11
CA LYS A 3 -21.98 16.12 -71.06
C LYS A 3 -22.81 16.36 -72.32
N LEU A 4 -23.98 16.97 -72.21
CA LEU A 4 -24.56 17.75 -73.31
C LEU A 4 -25.42 18.91 -72.77
N TYR A 5 -25.04 20.11 -73.19
CA TYR A 5 -25.80 21.36 -73.14
C TYR A 5 -26.98 21.35 -74.12
N SER A 6 -28.06 22.05 -73.81
CA SER A 6 -28.94 22.78 -74.78
C SER A 6 -29.90 23.67 -73.97
N VAL A 7 -29.73 24.99 -73.99
CA VAL A 7 -30.25 25.97 -74.99
C VAL A 7 -31.76 26.21 -74.86
N PHE A 8 -32.05 27.35 -74.20
CA PHE A 8 -33.11 28.35 -74.41
C PHE A 8 -34.26 28.04 -75.39
N PHE A 9 -35.50 28.14 -74.88
CA PHE A 9 -36.60 28.74 -75.64
C PHE A 9 -37.44 29.65 -74.74
N LEU A 10 -37.47 30.92 -75.14
CA LEU A 10 -38.21 32.02 -74.55
C LEU A 10 -39.67 31.95 -75.05
N LEU A 11 -40.65 32.01 -74.16
CA LEU A 11 -41.98 32.52 -74.51
C LEU A 11 -42.56 33.30 -73.33
N SER A 12 -42.53 34.62 -73.47
CA SER A 12 -43.13 35.58 -72.57
C SER A 12 -44.65 35.47 -72.57
N LEU A 13 -45.25 35.36 -71.39
CA LEU A 13 -46.56 35.95 -71.14
C LEU A 13 -46.39 37.01 -70.07
N ILE A 14 -46.52 38.26 -70.52
CA ILE A 14 -46.58 39.45 -69.68
C ILE A 14 -47.98 39.47 -69.06
N LEU A 15 -48.06 39.25 -67.76
CA LEU A 15 -49.14 39.75 -66.92
C LEU A 15 -48.50 40.77 -65.98
N SER A 16 -48.93 42.01 -66.13
CA SER A 16 -48.59 43.11 -65.24
C SER A 16 -49.08 42.80 -63.82
N GLY A 17 -48.19 42.28 -62.99
CA GLY A 17 -48.27 42.42 -61.54
C GLY A 17 -47.40 43.60 -61.14
N CYS A 18 -47.91 44.51 -60.31
CA CYS A 18 -47.05 45.44 -59.60
C CYS A 18 -45.93 44.65 -58.90
N GLU A 19 -44.68 45.04 -59.09
CA GLU A 19 -43.67 44.82 -58.05
C GLU A 19 -44.20 45.52 -56.79
N GLN A 20 -44.70 44.74 -55.85
CA GLN A 20 -44.76 45.18 -54.48
C GLN A 20 -43.35 44.99 -53.96
N GLU A 21 -42.60 46.08 -53.86
CA GLU A 21 -41.45 46.11 -52.95
C GLU A 21 -42.02 45.81 -51.55
N GLU A 22 -41.76 44.60 -51.05
CA GLU A 22 -41.94 44.30 -49.64
C GLU A 22 -40.88 45.07 -48.87
N PHE A 23 -41.28 46.21 -48.31
CA PHE A 23 -40.52 46.85 -47.23
C PHE A 23 -40.75 46.02 -45.96
N THR A 24 -39.86 45.06 -45.69
CA THR A 24 -39.72 44.47 -44.36
C THR A 24 -38.92 45.45 -43.51
N GLY A 25 -39.63 46.27 -42.75
CA GLY A 25 -39.05 47.25 -41.83
C GLY A 25 -39.87 48.52 -41.79
N THR A 26 -40.28 48.95 -40.58
CA THR A 26 -41.08 50.17 -40.44
C THR A 26 -40.26 51.45 -40.63
N GLY A 27 -38.92 51.32 -40.67
CA GLY A 27 -37.98 52.44 -40.66
C GLY A 27 -38.03 53.27 -39.37
N LEU A 28 -38.74 52.78 -38.35
CA LEU A 28 -38.97 53.44 -37.05
C LEU A 28 -38.28 52.69 -35.89
N GLU A 29 -37.60 51.59 -36.17
CA GLU A 29 -37.00 50.78 -35.13
C GLU A 29 -35.62 51.32 -34.69
N ALA A 30 -35.23 51.02 -33.46
CA ALA A 30 -33.95 51.41 -32.88
C ALA A 30 -33.36 50.22 -32.09
N LEU A 31 -32.03 50.08 -32.13
CA LEU A 31 -31.28 49.08 -31.36
C LEU A 31 -30.26 49.82 -30.48
N ALA A 32 -30.21 49.53 -29.17
CA ALA A 32 -29.28 50.18 -28.24
C ALA A 32 -27.83 49.71 -28.46
N ASP A 33 -26.85 50.55 -28.07
CA ASP A 33 -25.47 50.08 -27.98
C ASP A 33 -25.35 49.08 -26.83
N PHE A 34 -24.47 48.10 -27.00
CA PHE A 34 -24.19 47.05 -26.02
C PHE A 34 -22.69 46.83 -25.91
N GLN A 35 -22.24 46.15 -24.87
CA GLN A 35 -20.83 46.04 -24.53
C GLN A 35 -20.45 44.59 -24.25
N LEU A 36 -19.23 44.22 -24.65
CA LEU A 36 -18.66 42.91 -24.29
C LEU A 36 -18.39 42.87 -22.78
N VAL A 37 -18.80 41.80 -22.12
CA VAL A 37 -18.57 41.56 -20.69
C VAL A 37 -17.31 40.73 -20.50
N THR A 38 -17.18 39.65 -21.28
CA THR A 38 -15.92 38.91 -21.35
C THR A 38 -14.88 39.78 -22.04
N GLY A 39 -13.72 39.94 -21.38
CA GLY A 39 -12.62 40.76 -21.85
C GLY A 39 -11.73 40.01 -22.85
N SER A 40 -10.47 40.43 -22.91
CA SER A 40 -9.46 39.66 -23.63
C SER A 40 -9.01 38.45 -22.83
N GLU A 41 -8.94 37.29 -23.49
CA GLU A 41 -8.64 36.00 -22.85
C GLU A 41 -7.42 35.32 -23.47
N THR A 42 -6.74 34.48 -22.71
CA THR A 42 -5.72 33.54 -23.21
C THR A 42 -6.09 32.14 -22.75
N VAL A 43 -6.41 31.27 -23.70
CA VAL A 43 -6.93 29.93 -23.44
C VAL A 43 -6.03 28.89 -24.11
N GLU A 44 -5.48 27.98 -23.32
CA GLU A 44 -4.83 26.77 -23.83
C GLU A 44 -5.85 25.62 -23.79
N LEU A 45 -6.23 25.14 -24.97
CA LEU A 45 -7.16 24.05 -25.09
C LEU A 45 -6.46 22.75 -24.67
N ARG A 46 -7.08 21.98 -23.77
CA ARG A 46 -6.52 20.73 -23.22
C ARG A 46 -7.17 19.52 -23.90
N SER A 47 -6.38 18.70 -24.58
CA SER A 47 -6.87 17.50 -25.29
C SER A 47 -7.40 16.42 -24.35
N ILE A 48 -6.97 16.45 -23.09
CA ILE A 48 -7.44 15.55 -22.02
C ILE A 48 -8.75 16.01 -21.36
N TYR A 49 -9.24 17.23 -21.66
CA TYR A 49 -10.52 17.77 -21.19
C TYR A 49 -11.29 18.47 -22.34
N PRO A 50 -11.62 17.74 -23.43
CA PRO A 50 -12.24 18.31 -24.63
C PRO A 50 -13.64 18.90 -24.38
N GLU A 51 -14.32 18.44 -23.33
CA GLU A 51 -15.64 18.87 -22.91
C GLU A 51 -15.65 20.20 -22.15
N ASN A 52 -14.50 20.71 -21.71
CA ASN A 52 -14.43 22.00 -21.04
C ASN A 52 -14.97 23.11 -21.93
N GLU A 53 -15.65 24.08 -21.33
CA GLU A 53 -16.35 25.14 -22.05
C GLU A 53 -15.68 26.50 -21.87
N LEU A 54 -15.60 27.26 -22.96
CA LEU A 54 -15.38 28.69 -22.95
C LEU A 54 -16.74 29.39 -23.01
N ILE A 55 -17.02 30.26 -22.03
CA ILE A 55 -18.24 31.06 -21.98
C ILE A 55 -17.87 32.52 -22.26
N ILE A 56 -18.48 33.09 -23.30
CA ILE A 56 -18.33 34.49 -23.71
C ILE A 56 -19.64 35.20 -23.48
N GLU A 57 -19.63 36.32 -22.76
CA GLU A 57 -20.84 37.08 -22.39
C GLU A 57 -20.76 38.55 -22.85
N TRP A 58 -21.93 39.12 -23.12
CA TRP A 58 -22.11 40.55 -23.44
C TRP A 58 -23.41 41.09 -22.84
N SER A 59 -23.51 42.41 -22.74
CA SER A 59 -24.76 43.06 -22.33
C SER A 59 -25.81 42.97 -23.44
N GLU A 60 -27.09 43.01 -23.08
CA GLU A 60 -28.19 43.04 -24.04
C GLU A 60 -28.17 44.31 -24.90
N ALA A 61 -28.45 44.18 -26.19
CA ALA A 61 -28.78 45.27 -27.10
C ALA A 61 -30.31 45.43 -27.13
N GLU A 62 -30.84 46.39 -26.37
CA GLU A 62 -32.29 46.58 -26.25
C GLU A 62 -32.91 47.12 -27.56
N SER A 63 -33.93 46.43 -28.09
CA SER A 63 -34.77 46.95 -29.19
C SER A 63 -35.81 47.94 -28.64
N GLY A 64 -35.92 49.11 -29.29
CA GLY A 64 -36.90 50.14 -28.93
C GLY A 64 -38.36 49.75 -29.19
N LEU A 65 -38.61 48.69 -29.97
CA LEU A 65 -39.95 48.13 -30.24
C LEU A 65 -40.10 46.69 -29.73
N GLU A 66 -39.17 46.23 -28.89
CA GLU A 66 -39.13 44.86 -28.34
C GLU A 66 -39.08 43.75 -29.42
N SER A 67 -38.53 44.04 -30.59
CA SER A 67 -38.27 43.00 -31.60
C SER A 67 -37.18 42.04 -31.13
N GLU A 68 -37.24 40.81 -31.64
CA GLU A 68 -36.23 39.79 -31.38
C GLU A 68 -34.86 40.25 -31.91
N VAL A 69 -33.83 40.14 -31.07
CA VAL A 69 -32.44 40.45 -31.41
C VAL A 69 -31.66 39.16 -31.48
N LEU A 70 -31.01 38.92 -32.62
CA LEU A 70 -30.12 37.79 -32.83
C LEU A 70 -28.67 38.24 -32.76
N TYR A 71 -27.86 37.48 -32.02
CA TYR A 71 -26.44 37.74 -31.83
C TYR A 71 -25.60 36.73 -32.59
N THR A 72 -24.56 37.23 -33.26
CA THR A 72 -23.52 36.42 -33.89
C THR A 72 -22.16 36.83 -33.35
N TRP A 73 -21.42 35.89 -32.77
CA TRP A 73 -20.03 36.07 -32.39
C TRP A 73 -19.14 35.95 -33.64
N LEU A 74 -18.23 36.90 -33.81
CA LEU A 74 -17.36 37.02 -34.98
C LEU A 74 -15.90 37.05 -34.52
N ALA A 75 -15.03 36.29 -35.19
CA ALA A 75 -13.60 36.40 -35.00
C ALA A 75 -12.84 36.56 -36.32
N TYR A 76 -11.82 37.41 -36.29
CA TYR A 76 -11.03 37.83 -37.44
C TYR A 76 -9.59 38.14 -37.00
N ASP A 77 -8.66 38.06 -37.94
CA ASP A 77 -7.25 38.39 -37.76
C ASP A 77 -6.91 39.73 -38.44
N ASP A 78 -5.62 40.10 -38.47
CA ASP A 78 -5.17 41.34 -39.09
C ASP A 78 -5.35 41.36 -40.63
N ASN A 79 -5.65 40.21 -41.25
CA ASN A 79 -5.84 40.06 -42.69
C ASN A 79 -7.32 39.93 -43.10
N SER A 80 -8.22 39.85 -42.13
CA SER A 80 -9.68 39.75 -42.33
C SER A 80 -10.41 40.89 -41.59
N SER A 81 -11.74 40.88 -41.58
CA SER A 81 -12.53 41.95 -40.97
C SER A 81 -13.85 41.42 -40.40
N VAL A 82 -14.63 42.29 -39.75
CA VAL A 82 -15.96 41.95 -39.23
C VAL A 82 -16.94 41.56 -40.34
N GLU A 83 -16.79 42.14 -41.54
CA GLU A 83 -17.63 41.87 -42.70
C GLU A 83 -17.28 40.55 -43.40
N GLU A 84 -16.02 40.11 -43.30
CA GLU A 84 -15.52 38.84 -43.85
C GLU A 84 -14.74 38.10 -42.75
N PRO A 85 -15.43 37.63 -41.70
CA PRO A 85 -14.78 37.05 -40.53
C PRO A 85 -14.23 35.66 -40.85
N LEU A 86 -13.20 35.24 -40.12
CA LEU A 86 -12.68 33.87 -40.18
C LEU A 86 -13.67 32.88 -39.56
N VAL A 87 -14.38 33.32 -38.52
CA VAL A 87 -15.33 32.50 -37.78
C VAL A 87 -16.56 33.34 -37.46
N ALA A 88 -17.75 32.79 -37.73
CA ALA A 88 -19.03 33.39 -37.38
C ALA A 88 -19.93 32.32 -36.74
N ILE A 89 -20.32 32.53 -35.48
CA ILE A 89 -21.09 31.55 -34.70
C ILE A 89 -22.31 32.26 -34.11
N PRO A 90 -23.55 31.79 -34.37
CA PRO A 90 -24.71 32.31 -33.66
C PRO A 90 -24.56 32.03 -32.16
N SER A 91 -24.97 32.97 -31.31
CA SER A 91 -24.92 32.77 -29.86
C SER A 91 -25.85 31.63 -29.39
N ASN A 92 -25.86 31.36 -28.09
CA ASN A 92 -26.71 30.32 -27.51
C ASN A 92 -28.19 30.51 -27.90
N ASN A 93 -28.95 29.41 -27.92
CA ASN A 93 -30.36 29.39 -28.34
C ASN A 93 -30.61 29.97 -29.76
N GLU A 94 -29.75 29.60 -30.72
CA GLU A 94 -29.80 30.03 -32.13
C GLU A 94 -29.65 31.56 -32.29
N GLY A 95 -28.79 32.19 -31.49
CA GLY A 95 -28.54 33.64 -31.54
C GLY A 95 -29.37 34.44 -30.54
N ARG A 96 -30.26 33.83 -29.77
CA ARG A 96 -31.23 34.57 -28.92
C ARG A 96 -30.70 34.93 -27.53
N GLU A 97 -29.58 34.37 -27.13
CA GLU A 97 -28.98 34.64 -25.83
C GLU A 97 -27.77 35.59 -25.95
N ASN A 98 -27.48 36.29 -24.87
CA ASN A 98 -26.35 37.21 -24.75
C ASN A 98 -25.06 36.52 -24.27
N SER A 99 -24.98 35.22 -24.53
CA SER A 99 -23.82 34.39 -24.23
C SER A 99 -23.56 33.39 -25.35
N LEU A 100 -22.30 33.03 -25.53
CA LEU A 100 -21.86 31.94 -26.39
C LEU A 100 -21.07 30.95 -25.53
N THR A 101 -21.51 29.69 -25.54
CA THR A 101 -20.81 28.58 -24.90
C THR A 101 -20.22 27.67 -25.97
N VAL A 102 -18.89 27.49 -25.96
CA VAL A 102 -18.20 26.63 -26.94
C VAL A 102 -17.30 25.65 -26.20
N THR A 103 -17.38 24.37 -26.53
CA THR A 103 -16.46 23.36 -25.99
C THR A 103 -15.05 23.53 -26.55
N PHE A 104 -14.05 23.07 -25.82
CA PHE A 104 -12.66 23.07 -26.26
C PHE A 104 -12.48 22.24 -27.52
N GLU A 105 -13.20 21.12 -27.66
CA GLU A 105 -13.22 20.34 -28.90
C GLU A 105 -13.74 21.14 -30.10
N ALA A 106 -14.84 21.89 -29.94
CA ALA A 106 -15.38 22.71 -31.02
C ALA A 106 -14.44 23.88 -31.38
N LEU A 107 -13.78 24.48 -30.39
CA LEU A 107 -12.74 25.49 -30.65
C LEU A 107 -11.54 24.88 -31.37
N ASP A 108 -11.03 23.71 -30.96
CA ASP A 108 -9.89 23.07 -31.62
C ASP A 108 -10.20 22.68 -33.07
N ASN A 109 -11.39 22.12 -33.33
CA ASN A 109 -11.86 21.82 -34.69
C ASN A 109 -11.96 23.07 -35.56
N THR A 110 -12.38 24.20 -34.96
CA THR A 110 -12.43 25.49 -35.66
C THR A 110 -11.02 25.96 -36.03
N LEU A 111 -10.09 25.91 -35.08
CA LEU A 111 -8.69 26.29 -35.31
C LEU A 111 -7.99 25.36 -36.32
N GLU A 112 -8.32 24.07 -36.33
CA GLU A 112 -7.88 23.14 -37.38
C GLU A 112 -8.40 23.56 -38.77
N GLY A 113 -9.68 23.93 -38.85
CA GLY A 113 -10.31 24.43 -40.07
C GLY A 113 -9.65 25.71 -40.60
N LEU A 114 -9.09 26.53 -39.72
CA LEU A 114 -8.28 27.71 -40.06
C LEU A 114 -6.85 27.37 -40.47
N GLY A 115 -6.43 26.10 -40.36
CA GLY A 115 -5.14 25.60 -40.83
C GLY A 115 -3.99 25.65 -39.83
N LEU A 116 -4.28 25.88 -38.55
CA LEU A 116 -3.27 25.87 -37.49
C LEU A 116 -2.77 24.44 -37.22
N ALA A 117 -1.48 24.30 -36.92
CA ALA A 117 -0.89 23.04 -36.46
C ALA A 117 -1.24 22.74 -35.00
N THR A 118 -1.12 21.47 -34.60
CA THR A 118 -1.22 21.01 -33.20
C THR A 118 -0.32 21.86 -32.28
N GLY A 119 -0.87 22.34 -31.17
CA GLY A 119 -0.18 23.21 -30.21
C GLY A 119 0.18 24.60 -30.71
N GLU A 120 -0.24 24.98 -31.92
CA GLU A 120 -0.05 26.34 -32.44
C GLU A 120 -0.95 27.34 -31.73
N THR A 121 -0.42 28.54 -31.48
CA THR A 121 -1.14 29.64 -30.84
C THR A 121 -1.51 30.71 -31.86
N VAL A 122 -2.75 31.17 -31.84
CA VAL A 122 -3.24 32.31 -32.62
C VAL A 122 -3.85 33.36 -31.70
N THR A 123 -3.75 34.63 -32.09
CA THR A 123 -4.53 35.72 -31.49
C THR A 123 -5.51 36.24 -32.53
N LEU A 124 -6.79 36.25 -32.18
CA LEU A 124 -7.87 36.76 -33.01
C LEU A 124 -8.49 37.98 -32.34
N ASN A 125 -8.87 38.96 -33.12
CA ASN A 125 -9.83 39.96 -32.66
C ASN A 125 -11.22 39.33 -32.73
N TRP A 126 -12.07 39.61 -31.74
CA TRP A 126 -13.44 39.14 -31.71
C TRP A 126 -14.41 40.24 -31.31
N THR A 127 -15.62 40.18 -31.86
CA THR A 127 -16.73 41.07 -31.53
C THR A 127 -18.05 40.31 -31.64
N VAL A 128 -19.14 40.97 -31.27
CA VAL A 128 -20.50 40.46 -31.43
C VAL A 128 -21.29 41.42 -32.31
N LEU A 129 -22.02 40.83 -33.26
CA LEU A 129 -22.99 41.49 -34.11
C LEU A 129 -24.39 41.22 -33.55
N ALA A 130 -25.16 42.27 -33.26
CA ALA A 130 -26.56 42.22 -32.87
C ALA A 130 -27.44 42.70 -34.02
N ASP A 131 -28.43 41.90 -34.42
CA ASP A 131 -29.33 42.18 -35.53
C ASP A 131 -30.79 42.00 -35.09
N ASN A 132 -31.62 43.02 -35.27
CA ASN A 132 -33.06 42.95 -35.00
C ASN A 132 -33.93 42.88 -36.28
N GLY A 133 -33.32 42.65 -37.44
CA GLY A 133 -33.97 42.58 -38.75
C GLY A 133 -34.01 43.91 -39.51
N ASP A 134 -33.94 45.04 -38.81
CA ASP A 134 -33.93 46.38 -39.41
C ASP A 134 -32.56 47.08 -39.25
N ILE A 135 -31.87 46.84 -38.12
CA ILE A 135 -30.63 47.49 -37.71
C ILE A 135 -29.65 46.44 -37.20
N VAL A 136 -28.41 46.56 -37.69
CA VAL A 136 -27.26 45.83 -37.18
C VAL A 136 -26.37 46.75 -36.35
N LYS A 137 -25.94 46.28 -35.18
CA LYS A 137 -24.91 46.92 -34.35
C LYS A 137 -23.78 45.94 -34.05
N VAL A 138 -22.57 46.48 -33.96
CA VAL A 138 -21.36 45.72 -33.65
C VAL A 138 -20.71 46.35 -32.43
N ALA A 139 -20.33 45.53 -31.45
CA ALA A 139 -19.63 46.00 -30.26
C ALA A 139 -18.16 46.37 -30.56
N ASP A 140 -17.54 47.17 -29.69
CA ASP A 140 -16.09 47.37 -29.76
C ASP A 140 -15.36 46.03 -29.53
N PRO A 141 -14.38 45.66 -30.38
CA PRO A 141 -13.78 44.33 -30.35
C PRO A 141 -12.81 44.14 -29.17
N ASN A 142 -12.71 42.89 -28.72
CA ASN A 142 -11.68 42.38 -27.80
C ASN A 142 -10.73 41.44 -28.55
N ALA A 143 -9.70 40.94 -27.86
CA ALA A 143 -8.79 39.94 -28.42
C ALA A 143 -8.92 38.61 -27.67
N ILE A 144 -8.74 37.50 -28.36
CA ILE A 144 -8.64 36.17 -27.74
C ILE A 144 -7.42 35.45 -28.30
N THR A 145 -6.57 34.97 -27.40
CA THR A 145 -5.41 34.15 -27.73
C THR A 145 -5.75 32.70 -27.44
N LEU A 146 -5.71 31.85 -28.44
CA LEU A 146 -6.06 30.43 -28.35
C LEU A 146 -4.85 29.57 -28.74
N THR A 147 -4.52 28.57 -27.92
CA THR A 147 -3.57 27.52 -28.28
C THR A 147 -4.33 26.23 -28.56
N ARG A 148 -4.09 25.65 -29.75
CA ARG A 148 -4.68 24.37 -30.17
C ARG A 148 -4.32 23.23 -29.22
N PHE A 149 -5.11 22.16 -29.29
CA PHE A 149 -4.76 20.90 -28.64
C PHE A 149 -3.33 20.47 -29.00
N LYS A 150 -2.65 19.95 -27.99
CA LYS A 150 -1.43 19.16 -28.11
C LYS A 150 -1.66 17.82 -27.42
N ASP A 151 -0.87 16.82 -27.75
CA ASP A 151 -0.96 15.54 -27.05
C ASP A 151 -0.42 15.69 -25.62
N GLU A 152 -1.11 15.07 -24.69
CA GLU A 152 -0.89 15.15 -23.24
C GLU A 152 -1.35 13.84 -22.61
N ILE A 153 -0.78 13.47 -21.46
CA ILE A 153 -1.25 12.32 -20.67
C ILE A 153 -2.11 12.85 -19.53
N ALA A 154 -3.28 12.26 -19.30
CA ALA A 154 -4.16 12.67 -18.21
C ALA A 154 -3.52 12.38 -16.83
N PRO A 155 -3.77 13.19 -15.78
CA PRO A 155 -3.30 12.91 -14.43
C PRO A 155 -3.94 11.62 -13.88
N PHE A 156 -3.25 10.94 -12.96
CA PHE A 156 -3.68 9.67 -12.37
C PHE A 156 -3.08 9.46 -10.99
N GLY A 157 -3.81 8.73 -10.13
CA GLY A 157 -3.46 8.49 -8.74
C GLY A 157 -2.95 7.07 -8.45
N LEU A 158 -2.32 6.91 -7.29
CA LEU A 158 -1.86 5.62 -6.76
C LEU A 158 -2.96 4.96 -5.92
N ILE A 159 -3.11 3.63 -6.01
CA ILE A 159 -4.18 2.88 -5.32
C ILE A 159 -3.59 1.92 -4.28
N SER A 160 -2.73 1.00 -4.71
CA SER A 160 -2.06 0.03 -3.84
C SER A 160 -0.57 -0.08 -4.19
N VAL A 161 0.30 -0.51 -3.29
CA VAL A 161 0.05 -0.64 -1.84
C VAL A 161 -0.19 0.73 -1.20
N PRO A 162 -0.94 0.84 -0.08
CA PRO A 162 -1.17 2.12 0.59
C PRO A 162 0.14 2.81 1.01
N ASN A 163 0.11 4.14 1.12
CA ASN A 163 1.25 4.91 1.59
C ASN A 163 1.72 4.45 2.98
N GLU A 164 3.03 4.45 3.20
CA GLU A 164 3.70 4.03 4.44
C GLU A 164 3.57 2.54 4.79
N THR A 165 3.22 1.69 3.81
CA THR A 165 3.16 0.23 4.01
C THR A 165 4.54 -0.34 4.36
N SER A 166 4.59 -1.25 5.33
CA SER A 166 5.76 -2.06 5.65
C SER A 166 5.50 -3.53 5.32
N VAL A 167 6.40 -4.15 4.58
CA VAL A 167 6.32 -5.55 4.15
C VAL A 167 7.51 -6.32 4.73
N ASP A 168 7.23 -7.32 5.56
CA ASP A 168 8.23 -8.29 6.03
C ASP A 168 8.27 -9.47 5.06
N LEU A 169 9.39 -9.64 4.34
CA LEU A 169 9.52 -10.66 3.32
C LEU A 169 9.64 -12.05 3.98
N GLN A 170 8.79 -12.96 3.53
CA GLN A 170 8.63 -14.29 4.12
C GLN A 170 9.44 -15.34 3.34
N ILE A 171 10.51 -15.87 3.94
CA ILE A 171 11.38 -16.90 3.33
C ILE A 171 10.69 -18.27 3.21
N ASP A 172 9.70 -18.54 4.05
CA ASP A 172 8.84 -19.73 4.05
C ASP A 172 7.72 -19.64 3.00
N ASN A 173 7.39 -18.43 2.54
CA ASN A 173 6.48 -18.17 1.42
C ASN A 173 7.08 -17.18 0.39
N PRO A 174 8.19 -17.56 -0.27
CA PRO A 174 8.92 -16.67 -1.18
C PRO A 174 8.13 -16.34 -2.47
N GLY A 175 7.08 -17.12 -2.76
CA GLY A 175 6.17 -16.89 -3.88
C GLY A 175 5.00 -15.95 -3.57
N ALA A 176 4.84 -15.47 -2.34
CA ALA A 176 3.80 -14.51 -2.00
C ALA A 176 3.95 -13.23 -2.85
N GLU A 177 2.82 -12.74 -3.35
CA GLU A 177 2.76 -11.60 -4.27
C GLU A 177 2.47 -10.29 -3.52
N ILE A 178 3.17 -9.25 -3.93
CA ILE A 178 2.95 -7.85 -3.58
C ILE A 178 2.37 -7.19 -4.83
N LEU A 179 1.07 -6.88 -4.79
CA LEU A 179 0.33 -6.27 -5.89
C LEU A 179 0.25 -4.75 -5.72
N ILE A 180 0.93 -4.02 -6.60
CA ILE A 180 0.95 -2.57 -6.67
C ILE A 180 0.04 -2.15 -7.83
N THR A 181 -0.88 -1.21 -7.61
CA THR A 181 -1.87 -0.76 -8.59
C THR A 181 -2.07 0.75 -8.54
N TRP A 182 -2.46 1.33 -9.67
CA TRP A 182 -2.76 2.74 -9.84
C TRP A 182 -3.93 2.93 -10.80
N ASP A 183 -4.50 4.13 -10.83
CA ASP A 183 -5.53 4.49 -11.81
C ASP A 183 -4.95 4.43 -13.22
N SER A 184 -5.71 3.88 -14.18
CA SER A 184 -5.30 3.95 -15.58
C SER A 184 -5.42 5.38 -16.10
N THR A 185 -4.55 5.74 -17.03
CA THR A 185 -4.57 7.02 -17.75
C THR A 185 -4.62 6.83 -19.27
N TYR A 186 -4.77 7.93 -20.01
CA TYR A 186 -4.84 7.97 -21.46
C TYR A 186 -4.07 9.16 -22.03
N SER A 187 -3.61 9.04 -23.27
CA SER A 187 -3.14 10.18 -24.08
C SER A 187 -4.35 10.90 -24.68
N GLY A 188 -4.33 12.23 -24.70
CA GLY A 188 -5.38 13.06 -25.28
C GLY A 188 -5.64 12.77 -26.77
N PHE A 189 -4.64 12.26 -27.50
CA PHE A 189 -4.79 11.83 -28.89
C PHE A 189 -4.98 10.31 -29.06
N GLY A 190 -5.18 9.57 -27.97
CA GLY A 190 -5.47 8.14 -27.98
C GLY A 190 -4.26 7.25 -28.28
N ASN A 191 -3.04 7.76 -28.11
CA ASN A 191 -1.83 6.95 -28.23
C ASN A 191 -1.72 5.94 -27.08
N THR A 192 -1.04 4.81 -27.32
CA THR A 192 -0.78 3.81 -26.29
C THR A 192 0.04 4.43 -25.15
N VAL A 193 -0.38 4.16 -23.91
CA VAL A 193 0.32 4.55 -22.69
C VAL A 193 0.98 3.31 -22.09
N SER A 194 2.24 3.44 -21.68
CA SER A 194 2.95 2.45 -20.87
C SER A 194 3.37 3.02 -19.52
N TYR A 195 3.56 2.18 -18.51
CA TYR A 195 3.90 2.58 -17.14
C TYR A 195 5.24 2.01 -16.70
N THR A 196 5.99 2.82 -15.97
CA THR A 196 7.20 2.43 -15.25
C THR A 196 7.02 2.78 -13.78
N TRP A 197 7.22 1.80 -12.90
CA TRP A 197 7.30 2.01 -11.47
C TRP A 197 8.73 2.44 -11.11
N GLU A 198 8.86 3.61 -10.52
CA GLU A 198 10.14 4.18 -10.11
C GLU A 198 10.19 4.34 -8.61
N ALA A 199 11.33 4.03 -8.00
CA ALA A 199 11.54 4.25 -6.58
C ALA A 199 12.92 4.85 -6.30
N ILE A 200 12.99 5.62 -5.21
CA ILE A 200 14.17 6.29 -4.70
C ILE A 200 14.31 6.02 -3.20
N LYS A 201 15.53 6.16 -2.67
CA LYS A 201 15.74 6.24 -1.21
C LYS A 201 15.21 7.60 -0.70
N PRO A 202 14.99 7.78 0.61
CA PRO A 202 14.42 9.03 1.14
C PRO A 202 15.20 10.31 0.79
N ASP A 203 16.48 10.19 0.48
CA ASP A 203 17.40 11.25 0.07
C ASP A 203 17.77 11.20 -1.44
N GLY A 204 17.09 10.35 -2.22
CA GLY A 204 17.30 10.20 -3.66
C GLY A 204 16.55 11.20 -4.54
N ASP A 205 16.62 11.00 -5.86
CA ASP A 205 16.02 11.88 -6.88
C ASP A 205 15.43 11.03 -8.02
N PHE A 206 14.18 11.30 -8.44
CA PHE A 206 13.51 10.55 -9.51
C PHE A 206 14.13 10.77 -10.91
N SER A 207 15.00 11.76 -11.09
CA SER A 207 15.81 11.88 -12.30
C SER A 207 16.89 10.80 -12.41
N GLU A 208 17.26 10.15 -11.30
CA GLU A 208 18.16 9.01 -11.22
C GLU A 208 17.57 7.96 -10.26
N PRO A 209 16.50 7.26 -10.66
CA PRO A 209 15.75 6.39 -9.76
C PRO A 209 16.62 5.22 -9.27
N PHE A 210 16.43 4.85 -8.00
CA PHE A 210 17.08 3.69 -7.39
C PHE A 210 16.58 2.38 -8.00
N LEU A 211 15.28 2.28 -8.26
CA LEU A 211 14.66 1.20 -9.02
C LEU A 211 13.80 1.77 -10.12
N SER A 212 13.81 1.12 -11.28
CA SER A 212 12.98 1.46 -12.44
C SER A 212 12.51 0.17 -13.08
N LEU A 213 11.25 -0.19 -12.86
CA LEU A 213 10.67 -1.46 -13.28
C LEU A 213 9.48 -1.19 -14.23
N PRO A 214 9.43 -1.80 -15.43
CA PRO A 214 8.21 -1.75 -16.23
C PRO A 214 7.06 -2.42 -15.47
N SER A 215 5.83 -1.92 -15.65
CA SER A 215 4.64 -2.59 -15.10
C SER A 215 4.38 -3.94 -15.78
N ASP A 216 3.38 -4.67 -15.29
CA ASP A 216 2.99 -5.96 -15.85
C ASP A 216 2.63 -5.84 -17.35
N ASN A 217 2.67 -6.97 -18.07
CA ASN A 217 2.40 -7.02 -19.51
C ASN A 217 3.28 -6.05 -20.32
N GLU A 218 4.59 -6.06 -20.03
CA GLU A 218 5.61 -5.24 -20.69
C GLU A 218 5.34 -3.72 -20.58
N GLY A 219 4.82 -3.28 -19.43
CA GLY A 219 4.53 -1.89 -19.15
C GLY A 219 3.12 -1.44 -19.54
N LEU A 220 2.23 -2.34 -20.00
CA LEU A 220 0.92 -1.94 -20.51
C LEU A 220 -0.20 -2.02 -19.49
N ASP A 221 -0.03 -2.82 -18.43
CA ASP A 221 -1.03 -2.94 -17.38
C ASP A 221 -0.81 -1.84 -16.33
N ASN A 222 -1.89 -1.42 -15.67
CA ASN A 222 -1.85 -0.47 -14.55
C ASN A 222 -1.57 -1.13 -13.19
N SER A 223 -0.79 -2.21 -13.23
CA SER A 223 -0.36 -2.98 -12.07
C SER A 223 1.08 -3.45 -12.21
N LEU A 224 1.75 -3.62 -11.08
CA LEU A 224 3.04 -4.31 -10.98
C LEU A 224 2.92 -5.39 -9.91
N THR A 225 3.24 -6.63 -10.30
CA THR A 225 3.22 -7.78 -9.40
C THR A 225 4.66 -8.21 -9.09
N LEU A 226 5.06 -8.11 -7.83
CA LEU A 226 6.37 -8.58 -7.35
C LEU A 226 6.20 -9.77 -6.42
N THR A 227 7.10 -10.74 -6.47
CA THR A 227 7.14 -11.80 -5.44
C THR A 227 8.10 -11.43 -4.33
N HIS A 228 7.87 -11.98 -3.13
CA HIS A 228 8.79 -11.81 -2.01
C HIS A 228 10.23 -12.17 -2.39
N GLN A 229 10.42 -13.27 -3.12
CA GLN A 229 11.73 -13.69 -3.63
C GLN A 229 12.40 -12.64 -4.52
N THR A 230 11.62 -12.00 -5.40
CA THR A 230 12.15 -11.01 -6.35
C THR A 230 12.60 -9.77 -5.60
N VAL A 231 11.79 -9.30 -4.66
CA VAL A 231 12.15 -8.15 -3.81
C VAL A 231 13.41 -8.46 -2.99
N ASP A 232 13.48 -9.64 -2.37
CA ASP A 232 14.66 -10.00 -1.58
C ASP A 232 15.96 -10.04 -2.40
N GLN A 233 15.91 -10.56 -3.63
CA GLN A 233 17.06 -10.59 -4.56
C GLN A 233 17.51 -9.18 -4.97
N ILE A 234 16.57 -8.26 -5.16
CA ILE A 234 16.88 -6.85 -5.42
C ILE A 234 17.62 -6.27 -4.21
N LEU A 235 17.08 -6.44 -3.00
CA LEU A 235 17.70 -5.92 -1.79
C LEU A 235 19.08 -6.55 -1.51
N GLU A 236 19.27 -7.83 -1.81
CA GLU A 236 20.58 -8.51 -1.73
C GLU A 236 21.60 -7.89 -2.68
N THR A 237 21.21 -7.67 -3.93
CA THR A 237 22.07 -7.08 -4.96
C THR A 237 22.53 -5.67 -4.55
N GLU A 238 21.66 -4.96 -3.83
CA GLU A 238 21.92 -3.63 -3.27
C GLU A 238 22.72 -3.66 -1.95
N GLY A 239 23.11 -4.85 -1.49
CA GLY A 239 24.05 -5.05 -0.40
C GLY A 239 23.44 -5.01 1.00
N LEU A 240 22.11 -5.10 1.12
CA LEU A 240 21.46 -5.18 2.42
C LEU A 240 21.71 -6.54 3.07
N ALA A 241 21.94 -6.54 4.39
CA ALA A 241 22.05 -7.76 5.17
C ALA A 241 20.69 -8.44 5.36
N GLU A 242 20.70 -9.74 5.69
CA GLU A 242 19.49 -10.46 6.09
C GLU A 242 18.79 -9.76 7.27
N GLY A 243 17.46 -9.67 7.22
CA GLY A 243 16.65 -8.95 8.22
C GLY A 243 16.78 -7.42 8.21
N GLU A 244 17.63 -6.83 7.37
CA GLU A 244 17.74 -5.38 7.22
C GLU A 244 16.50 -4.81 6.51
N THR A 245 16.08 -3.60 6.88
CA THR A 245 14.93 -2.92 6.30
C THR A 245 15.36 -1.75 5.40
N LEU A 246 14.83 -1.70 4.18
CA LEU A 246 14.94 -0.56 3.28
C LEU A 246 13.60 0.16 3.14
N THR A 247 13.59 1.48 3.38
CA THR A 247 12.47 2.35 3.05
C THR A 247 12.73 3.04 1.72
N LEU A 248 11.72 3.07 0.85
CA LEU A 248 11.73 3.70 -0.47
C LEU A 248 10.55 4.66 -0.63
N GLN A 249 10.74 5.74 -1.37
CA GLN A 249 9.66 6.55 -1.93
C GLN A 249 9.47 6.15 -3.40
N TRP A 250 8.23 6.05 -3.88
CA TRP A 250 7.93 5.56 -5.21
C TRP A 250 6.81 6.33 -5.89
N GLN A 251 6.88 6.37 -7.21
CA GLN A 251 5.89 6.94 -8.12
C GLN A 251 5.69 6.01 -9.31
N VAL A 252 4.68 6.29 -10.13
CA VAL A 252 4.52 5.66 -11.43
C VAL A 252 4.64 6.71 -12.52
N VAL A 253 5.44 6.44 -13.55
CA VAL A 253 5.57 7.29 -14.73
C VAL A 253 4.84 6.66 -15.90
N ALA A 254 3.78 7.30 -16.36
CA ALA A 254 3.11 7.00 -17.61
C ALA A 254 3.86 7.64 -18.77
N SER A 255 4.04 6.92 -19.88
CA SER A 255 4.75 7.37 -21.07
C SER A 255 3.94 7.09 -22.33
N SER A 256 3.96 8.03 -23.27
CA SER A 256 3.36 7.85 -24.61
C SER A 256 4.19 8.61 -25.64
N GLY A 257 4.90 7.87 -26.51
CA GLY A 257 5.86 8.47 -27.44
C GLY A 257 6.96 9.24 -26.70
N SER A 258 7.01 10.57 -26.87
CA SER A 258 7.96 11.44 -26.16
C SER A 258 7.38 12.10 -24.91
N LEU A 259 6.11 11.83 -24.58
CA LEU A 259 5.44 12.37 -23.40
C LEU A 259 5.71 11.49 -22.18
N SER A 260 5.84 12.12 -21.03
CA SER A 260 5.87 11.47 -19.72
C SER A 260 5.01 12.25 -18.72
N GLN A 261 4.36 11.52 -17.81
CA GLN A 261 3.56 12.06 -16.72
C GLN A 261 3.74 11.17 -15.49
N GLY A 262 4.24 11.75 -14.39
CA GLY A 262 4.27 11.07 -13.10
C GLY A 262 2.87 11.00 -12.48
N SER A 263 2.65 10.04 -11.58
CA SER A 263 1.48 10.00 -10.72
C SER A 263 1.36 11.28 -9.90
N ASP A 264 0.13 11.64 -9.52
CA ASP A 264 -0.14 12.87 -8.75
C ASP A 264 0.50 12.84 -7.35
N ASP A 265 0.68 11.64 -6.81
CA ASP A 265 1.27 11.39 -5.50
C ASP A 265 2.58 10.59 -5.59
N VAL A 266 3.38 10.70 -4.53
CA VAL A 266 4.54 9.85 -4.25
C VAL A 266 4.27 9.12 -2.93
N PHE A 267 4.29 7.79 -2.96
CA PHE A 267 4.07 6.96 -1.77
C PHE A 267 5.39 6.45 -1.19
N THR A 268 5.36 6.04 0.07
CA THR A 268 6.48 5.39 0.76
C THR A 268 6.15 3.92 1.02
N ILE A 269 7.14 3.05 0.92
CA ILE A 269 7.05 1.63 1.24
C ILE A 269 8.34 1.16 1.92
N SER A 270 8.24 0.25 2.89
CA SER A 270 9.39 -0.37 3.53
C SER A 270 9.40 -1.88 3.29
N PHE A 271 10.57 -2.44 3.01
CA PHE A 271 10.78 -3.88 2.84
C PHE A 271 11.85 -4.35 3.82
N LYS A 272 11.54 -5.37 4.61
CA LYS A 272 12.51 -6.09 5.42
C LYS A 272 12.96 -7.36 4.69
N ARG A 273 14.27 -7.52 4.48
CA ARG A 273 14.86 -8.68 3.81
C ARG A 273 14.52 -9.98 4.52
N PHE A 274 14.60 -11.09 3.77
CA PHE A 274 14.57 -12.42 4.36
C PHE A 274 15.57 -12.53 5.51
N THR A 275 15.15 -13.22 6.56
CA THR A 275 16.03 -13.77 7.58
C THR A 275 16.18 -15.25 7.28
N SER A 276 17.41 -15.76 7.18
CA SER A 276 17.62 -17.21 7.10
C SER A 276 16.91 -17.91 8.26
N VAL A 277 16.17 -18.98 7.97
CA VAL A 277 15.61 -19.83 9.02
C VAL A 277 16.79 -20.52 9.68
N GLN A 278 17.13 -20.13 10.92
CA GLN A 278 18.18 -20.81 11.65
C GLN A 278 17.70 -22.22 12.00
N ALA A 279 18.58 -23.20 11.81
CA ALA A 279 18.31 -24.58 12.14
C ALA A 279 19.38 -25.10 13.10
N LYS A 280 18.97 -26.02 13.96
CA LYS A 280 19.90 -26.85 14.74
C LYS A 280 19.64 -28.31 14.43
N TYR A 281 20.66 -29.12 14.62
CA TYR A 281 20.63 -30.52 14.23
C TYR A 281 20.74 -31.42 15.45
N LEU A 282 19.80 -32.35 15.57
CA LEU A 282 19.86 -33.44 16.53
C LEU A 282 20.44 -34.66 15.81
N VAL A 283 21.66 -35.06 16.17
CA VAL A 283 22.35 -36.20 15.55
C VAL A 283 22.58 -37.27 16.61
N GLY A 284 22.00 -38.45 16.38
CA GLY A 284 22.23 -39.66 17.14
C GLY A 284 21.10 -40.66 17.05
N ALA A 285 21.34 -41.87 17.54
CA ALA A 285 20.41 -42.99 17.44
C ALA A 285 19.05 -42.75 18.14
N ALA A 286 18.98 -41.80 19.08
CA ALA A 286 17.72 -41.40 19.72
C ALA A 286 16.73 -40.71 18.75
N THR A 287 17.23 -40.23 17.62
CA THR A 287 16.51 -39.39 16.65
C THR A 287 16.40 -40.13 15.30
N PRO A 288 15.44 -39.77 14.43
CA PRO A 288 15.28 -40.41 13.12
C PRO A 288 16.52 -40.43 12.23
N GLY A 289 17.41 -39.44 12.37
CA GLY A 289 18.61 -39.28 11.55
C GLY A 289 19.79 -40.19 11.91
N GLY A 290 19.81 -40.77 13.12
CA GLY A 290 20.90 -41.61 13.58
C GLY A 290 22.25 -40.87 13.70
N TRP A 291 23.34 -41.64 13.80
CA TRP A 291 24.71 -41.11 13.92
C TRP A 291 25.33 -40.82 12.54
N GLY A 292 24.79 -39.84 11.82
CA GLY A 292 25.31 -39.43 10.52
C GLY A 292 24.65 -38.15 9.99
N TRP A 293 25.26 -37.59 8.95
CA TRP A 293 24.82 -36.34 8.31
C TRP A 293 24.08 -36.56 6.99
N ASP A 294 23.88 -37.82 6.58
CA ASP A 294 23.13 -38.14 5.36
C ASP A 294 21.68 -37.64 5.46
N ASN A 295 21.09 -37.69 6.67
CA ASN A 295 19.74 -37.21 6.96
C ASN A 295 19.61 -36.82 8.45
N PRO A 296 20.30 -35.78 8.94
CA PRO A 296 20.23 -35.37 10.34
C PRO A 296 18.80 -34.94 10.70
N THR A 297 18.41 -35.11 11.96
CA THR A 297 17.12 -34.58 12.41
C THR A 297 17.27 -33.08 12.68
N GLU A 298 16.36 -32.28 12.15
CA GLU A 298 16.44 -30.82 12.19
C GLU A 298 15.36 -30.24 13.11
N ILE A 299 15.73 -29.20 13.87
CA ILE A 299 14.80 -28.32 14.58
C ILE A 299 15.02 -26.90 14.06
N VAL A 300 13.94 -26.16 13.86
CA VAL A 300 13.96 -24.84 13.22
C VAL A 300 13.63 -23.75 14.22
N GLU A 301 14.22 -22.58 14.05
CA GLU A 301 13.87 -21.40 14.82
C GLU A 301 12.45 -20.94 14.44
N VAL A 302 11.52 -21.00 15.40
CA VAL A 302 10.11 -20.61 15.22
C VAL A 302 9.82 -19.20 15.76
N GLU A 303 10.67 -18.74 16.67
CA GLU A 303 10.75 -17.38 17.21
C GLU A 303 12.23 -17.14 17.57
N GLU A 304 12.69 -15.88 17.59
CA GLU A 304 14.10 -15.56 17.90
C GLU A 304 14.56 -16.28 19.18
N GLY A 305 15.54 -17.17 19.06
CA GLY A 305 16.08 -17.96 20.16
C GLY A 305 15.26 -19.20 20.57
N LEU A 306 14.12 -19.48 19.94
CA LEU A 306 13.26 -20.64 20.20
C LEU A 306 13.29 -21.63 19.03
N PHE A 307 13.91 -22.78 19.24
CA PHE A 307 14.06 -23.83 18.23
C PHE A 307 13.13 -25.01 18.52
N GLN A 308 12.33 -25.43 17.54
CA GLN A 308 11.37 -26.52 17.68
C GLN A 308 11.41 -27.53 16.53
N GLY A 309 11.08 -28.77 16.83
CA GLY A 309 10.79 -29.80 15.83
C GLY A 309 10.12 -31.03 16.42
N THR A 310 9.17 -31.59 15.67
CA THR A 310 8.46 -32.82 16.04
C THR A 310 9.20 -34.03 15.48
N LEU A 311 9.57 -34.97 16.35
CA LEU A 311 10.34 -36.17 15.99
C LEU A 311 10.00 -37.36 16.87
N VAL A 312 10.27 -38.55 16.36
CA VAL A 312 10.16 -39.78 17.14
C VAL A 312 11.44 -40.00 17.94
N PHE A 313 11.32 -39.98 19.25
CA PHE A 313 12.39 -40.37 20.17
C PHE A 313 12.36 -41.86 20.50
N ASN A 314 13.54 -42.44 20.69
CA ASN A 314 13.75 -43.76 21.27
C ASN A 314 14.85 -43.70 22.35
N ASN A 315 15.04 -44.77 23.13
CA ASN A 315 15.85 -44.76 24.36
C ASN A 315 17.38 -44.84 24.15
N GLU A 316 17.87 -44.17 23.12
CA GLU A 316 19.28 -44.08 22.72
C GLU A 316 19.83 -42.65 22.94
N ALA A 317 21.04 -42.40 22.47
CA ALA A 317 21.74 -41.13 22.63
C ALA A 317 21.72 -40.21 21.39
N PHE A 318 21.83 -38.91 21.61
CA PHE A 318 21.98 -37.86 20.58
C PHE A 318 22.77 -36.64 21.08
N ARG A 319 23.20 -35.79 20.16
CA ARG A 319 23.86 -34.50 20.43
C ARG A 319 23.20 -33.39 19.60
N VAL A 320 23.20 -32.17 20.12
CA VAL A 320 22.68 -30.97 19.43
C VAL A 320 23.83 -30.24 18.74
N PHE A 321 23.64 -29.78 17.51
CA PHE A 321 24.65 -29.08 16.71
C PHE A 321 24.11 -27.77 16.15
N ASP A 322 24.94 -26.73 16.20
CA ASP A 322 24.60 -25.43 15.62
C ASP A 322 24.86 -25.36 14.11
N VAL A 323 25.74 -26.21 13.57
CA VAL A 323 26.14 -26.18 12.16
C VAL A 323 26.08 -27.58 11.56
N ARG A 324 25.41 -27.72 10.42
CA ARG A 324 25.32 -28.96 9.66
C ARG A 324 26.71 -29.42 9.20
N ASP A 325 26.95 -30.73 9.21
CA ASP A 325 28.19 -31.35 8.74
C ASP A 325 29.46 -30.94 9.54
N ASP A 326 29.30 -30.24 10.67
CA ASP A 326 30.40 -29.82 11.53
C ASP A 326 30.27 -30.41 12.93
N TRP A 327 31.01 -31.49 13.19
CA TRP A 327 31.07 -32.12 14.51
C TRP A 327 31.63 -31.19 15.61
N GLY A 328 32.39 -30.15 15.25
CA GLY A 328 32.93 -29.16 16.19
C GLY A 328 31.87 -28.23 16.77
N SER A 329 30.72 -28.09 16.11
CA SER A 329 29.58 -27.28 16.56
C SER A 329 28.67 -27.96 17.59
N GLY A 330 29.01 -29.19 17.99
CA GLY A 330 28.16 -30.01 18.84
C GLY A 330 28.25 -29.68 20.33
N THR A 331 27.10 -29.46 20.97
CA THR A 331 26.98 -29.31 22.43
C THR A 331 26.35 -30.57 23.03
N ASN A 332 27.04 -31.18 24.00
CA ASN A 332 26.61 -32.38 24.70
C ASN A 332 25.81 -32.03 25.98
N PHE A 333 25.32 -33.04 26.71
CA PHE A 333 24.41 -32.82 27.85
C PHE A 333 25.05 -31.96 28.96
N PRO A 334 26.27 -32.24 29.46
CA PRO A 334 26.94 -31.36 30.42
C PRO A 334 27.22 -29.96 29.87
N GLY A 335 27.52 -29.83 28.58
CA GLY A 335 27.77 -28.53 27.96
C GLY A 335 26.59 -27.57 28.05
N PHE A 336 25.35 -28.07 27.95
CA PHE A 336 24.16 -27.25 28.19
C PHE A 336 23.96 -26.92 29.67
N LEU A 337 24.21 -27.88 30.58
CA LEU A 337 24.15 -27.62 32.02
C LEU A 337 25.16 -26.53 32.45
N ASP A 338 26.39 -26.58 31.93
CA ASP A 338 27.44 -25.58 32.20
C ASP A 338 27.05 -24.18 31.69
N GLN A 339 26.21 -24.11 30.64
CA GLN A 339 25.63 -22.86 30.13
C GLN A 339 24.42 -22.38 30.96
N GLY A 340 23.97 -23.16 31.94
CA GLY A 340 22.87 -22.84 32.85
C GLY A 340 21.50 -23.31 32.37
N TYR A 341 21.44 -24.27 31.43
CA TYR A 341 20.16 -24.79 30.96
C TYR A 341 19.47 -25.66 32.01
N THR A 342 18.15 -25.52 32.09
CA THR A 342 17.28 -26.45 32.80
C THR A 342 16.71 -27.44 31.78
N ILE A 343 16.97 -28.73 32.00
CA ILE A 343 16.71 -29.80 31.03
C ILE A 343 15.63 -30.72 31.59
N ASP A 344 14.67 -31.10 30.76
CA ASP A 344 13.65 -32.09 31.06
C ASP A 344 14.28 -33.42 31.49
N ASP A 345 13.76 -34.02 32.57
CA ASP A 345 14.30 -35.25 33.17
C ASP A 345 14.08 -36.52 32.33
N ARG A 346 13.35 -36.42 31.22
CA ARG A 346 13.33 -37.43 30.15
C ARG A 346 14.63 -37.43 29.34
N PHE A 347 15.56 -36.51 29.61
CA PHE A 347 16.92 -36.54 29.13
C PHE A 347 17.92 -36.69 30.27
N GLU A 348 18.91 -37.57 30.07
CA GLU A 348 20.04 -37.75 30.98
C GLU A 348 21.38 -37.71 30.23
N ASN A 349 22.49 -37.70 30.98
CA ASN A 349 23.81 -37.94 30.41
C ASN A 349 23.96 -39.42 30.03
N ALA A 350 24.23 -39.69 28.75
CA ALA A 350 24.40 -41.04 28.22
C ALA A 350 25.55 -41.85 28.84
N ALA A 351 26.52 -41.16 29.47
CA ALA A 351 27.75 -41.75 30.01
C ALA A 351 28.54 -42.60 28.97
N ASP A 352 28.46 -42.21 27.69
CA ASP A 352 29.02 -42.91 26.53
C ASP A 352 30.45 -42.48 26.18
N GLY A 353 31.15 -41.82 27.11
CA GLY A 353 32.47 -41.21 26.92
C GLY A 353 32.43 -39.81 26.30
N ASP A 354 31.44 -39.58 25.44
CA ASP A 354 31.14 -38.31 24.78
C ASP A 354 30.12 -37.45 25.56
N GLN A 355 29.45 -38.07 26.54
CA GLN A 355 28.49 -37.45 27.45
C GLN A 355 27.29 -36.83 26.71
N ASN A 356 26.83 -37.52 25.66
CA ASN A 356 25.69 -37.12 24.86
C ASN A 356 24.39 -37.08 25.67
N PHE A 357 23.35 -36.46 25.11
CA PHE A 357 21.99 -36.61 25.64
C PHE A 357 21.57 -38.06 25.45
N ARG A 358 20.82 -38.60 26.41
CA ARG A 358 20.10 -39.86 26.26
C ARG A 358 18.65 -39.64 26.61
N PHE A 359 17.76 -40.05 25.72
CA PHE A 359 16.33 -40.06 26.02
C PHE A 359 15.98 -41.28 26.89
N VAL A 360 15.26 -41.05 27.99
CA VAL A 360 14.86 -42.09 28.95
C VAL A 360 13.35 -42.16 29.18
N GLY A 361 12.58 -41.41 28.40
CA GLY A 361 11.12 -41.47 28.40
C GLY A 361 10.55 -42.70 27.68
N GLU A 362 9.23 -42.71 27.50
CA GLU A 362 8.55 -43.66 26.64
C GLU A 362 8.82 -43.29 25.18
N ALA A 363 9.25 -44.26 24.36
CA ALA A 363 9.46 -44.03 22.94
C ALA A 363 8.16 -43.56 22.25
N GLY A 364 8.26 -42.52 21.44
CA GLY A 364 7.08 -41.86 20.89
C GLY A 364 7.44 -40.60 20.12
N GLU A 365 6.43 -40.00 19.50
CA GLU A 365 6.54 -38.70 18.85
C GLU A 365 6.40 -37.60 19.90
N TYR A 366 7.31 -36.64 19.86
CA TYR A 366 7.31 -35.47 20.73
C TYR A 366 7.77 -34.23 19.96
N THR A 367 7.30 -33.07 20.39
CA THR A 367 7.85 -31.77 19.98
C THR A 367 9.01 -31.43 20.90
N PHE A 368 10.23 -31.44 20.36
CA PHE A 368 11.42 -30.98 21.07
C PHE A 368 11.53 -29.48 20.99
N THR A 369 11.77 -28.84 22.14
CA THR A 369 12.01 -27.41 22.25
C THR A 369 13.37 -27.14 22.87
N LEU A 370 14.18 -26.31 22.19
CA LEU A 370 15.37 -25.68 22.73
C LEU A 370 15.12 -24.17 22.76
N ASP A 371 14.88 -23.65 23.95
CA ASP A 371 14.71 -22.22 24.22
C ASP A 371 16.03 -21.68 24.75
N THR A 372 16.74 -20.95 23.89
CA THR A 372 18.05 -20.38 24.19
C THR A 372 17.96 -19.10 25.02
N ASN A 373 16.81 -18.41 25.01
CA ASN A 373 16.57 -17.20 25.78
C ASN A 373 16.33 -17.55 27.25
N ASN A 374 15.41 -18.48 27.51
CA ASN A 374 15.07 -18.94 28.85
C ASN A 374 15.98 -20.08 29.35
N LYS A 375 16.88 -20.56 28.48
CA LYS A 375 17.78 -21.68 28.73
C LYS A 375 17.02 -22.93 29.18
N LEU A 376 16.00 -23.31 28.40
CA LEU A 376 15.19 -24.51 28.64
C LEU A 376 15.38 -25.52 27.51
N ILE A 377 15.49 -26.80 27.87
CA ILE A 377 15.37 -27.92 26.91
C ILE A 377 14.28 -28.83 27.42
N TYR A 378 13.21 -28.99 26.65
CA TYR A 378 12.08 -29.82 27.04
C TYR A 378 11.37 -30.41 25.84
N ILE A 379 10.47 -31.36 26.12
CA ILE A 379 9.54 -31.90 25.15
C ILE A 379 8.12 -31.80 25.67
N ASP A 380 7.14 -31.82 24.77
CA ASP A 380 5.72 -31.82 25.11
C ASP A 380 5.25 -33.12 25.82
N GLY A 381 3.95 -33.19 26.11
CA GLY A 381 3.31 -34.39 26.68
C GLY A 381 3.17 -34.39 28.22
N ARG A 382 3.48 -33.28 28.89
CA ARG A 382 3.26 -33.10 30.34
C ARG A 382 2.35 -31.89 30.61
N PRO A 383 1.49 -31.94 31.65
CA PRO A 383 0.59 -30.84 31.97
C PRO A 383 1.34 -29.64 32.55
N SER A 384 1.09 -28.47 31.99
CA SER A 384 1.63 -27.19 32.45
C SER A 384 0.83 -26.60 33.62
N LYS A 385 1.41 -25.59 34.26
CA LYS A 385 0.73 -24.68 35.17
C LYS A 385 0.86 -23.25 34.64
N PHE A 386 0.13 -22.31 35.22
CA PHE A 386 0.14 -20.93 34.75
C PHE A 386 0.28 -19.95 35.91
N MET A 387 0.77 -18.74 35.62
CA MET A 387 0.85 -17.64 36.58
C MET A 387 0.16 -16.40 36.03
N VAL A 388 -0.76 -15.83 36.80
CA VAL A 388 -1.46 -14.59 36.45
C VAL A 388 -1.37 -13.62 37.62
N GLY A 389 -1.03 -12.37 37.33
CA GLY A 389 -1.09 -11.25 38.25
C GLY A 389 -0.29 -10.04 37.76
N ALA A 390 -0.50 -8.90 38.39
CA ALA A 390 0.26 -7.68 38.09
C ALA A 390 1.77 -7.80 38.35
N ALA A 391 2.20 -8.84 39.08
CA ALA A 391 3.62 -9.16 39.26
C ALA A 391 4.24 -9.86 38.03
N THR A 392 3.42 -10.38 37.11
CA THR A 392 3.85 -11.11 35.92
C THR A 392 3.48 -10.34 34.65
N PRO A 393 4.05 -10.67 33.48
CA PRO A 393 3.69 -10.03 32.21
C PRO A 393 2.19 -10.10 31.85
N SER A 394 1.46 -11.11 32.34
CA SER A 394 0.04 -11.32 32.03
C SER A 394 -0.92 -10.34 32.73
N GLY A 395 -0.47 -9.55 33.72
CA GLY A 395 -1.40 -8.73 34.50
C GLY A 395 -2.50 -9.58 35.18
N TRP A 396 -3.67 -9.00 35.43
CA TRP A 396 -4.83 -9.72 36.03
C TRP A 396 -5.83 -10.19 34.97
N ASP A 397 -5.34 -10.70 33.84
CA ASP A 397 -6.13 -11.25 32.75
C ASP A 397 -5.46 -12.49 32.13
N TRP A 398 -6.12 -13.07 31.13
CA TRP A 398 -5.62 -14.22 30.36
C TRP A 398 -5.32 -13.80 28.91
N ASP A 399 -5.17 -12.50 28.66
CA ASP A 399 -4.80 -12.02 27.34
C ASP A 399 -3.28 -12.19 27.18
N GLU A 400 -2.82 -12.38 25.93
CA GLU A 400 -1.40 -12.64 25.67
C GLU A 400 -0.51 -11.45 26.10
N PRO A 401 0.62 -11.69 26.81
CA PRO A 401 1.23 -13.01 27.04
C PRO A 401 0.74 -13.73 28.31
N THR A 402 0.28 -14.98 28.17
CA THR A 402 0.03 -15.86 29.34
C THR A 402 1.35 -16.46 29.84
N VAL A 403 1.62 -16.40 31.15
CA VAL A 403 2.82 -17.07 31.69
C VAL A 403 2.55 -18.55 31.96
N GLU A 404 3.08 -19.40 31.09
CA GLU A 404 3.14 -20.85 31.28
C GLU A 404 4.35 -21.27 32.13
N MET A 405 4.14 -22.26 33.00
CA MET A 405 5.19 -23.01 33.68
C MET A 405 5.28 -24.41 33.09
N ILE A 406 6.41 -24.70 32.46
CA ILE A 406 6.68 -25.96 31.77
C ILE A 406 7.07 -27.04 32.76
N GLN A 407 6.45 -28.22 32.67
CA GLN A 407 6.78 -29.36 33.52
C GLN A 407 8.02 -30.10 33.01
N ILE A 408 9.19 -29.74 33.52
CA ILE A 408 10.48 -30.38 33.18
C ILE A 408 10.72 -31.71 33.90
N LYS A 409 10.00 -31.99 34.99
CA LYS A 409 10.06 -33.25 35.72
C LYS A 409 8.71 -33.52 36.35
N GLU A 410 8.38 -34.79 36.57
CA GLU A 410 7.14 -35.19 37.25
C GLU A 410 6.95 -34.36 38.54
N ASN A 411 5.90 -33.55 38.55
CA ASN A 411 5.55 -32.62 39.63
C ASN A 411 6.56 -31.49 39.91
N VAL A 412 7.36 -31.09 38.92
CA VAL A 412 8.27 -29.93 38.97
C VAL A 412 8.09 -29.07 37.72
N TRP A 413 7.69 -27.81 37.93
CA TRP A 413 7.41 -26.85 36.87
C TRP A 413 8.36 -25.66 36.94
N VAL A 414 8.76 -25.14 35.78
CA VAL A 414 9.70 -24.02 35.65
C VAL A 414 9.14 -22.99 34.67
N SER A 415 9.35 -21.71 34.99
CA SER A 415 9.11 -20.60 34.07
C SER A 415 10.20 -19.55 34.24
N VAL A 416 10.48 -18.79 33.19
CA VAL A 416 11.39 -17.63 33.21
C VAL A 416 10.59 -16.42 32.78
N LEU A 417 10.55 -15.39 33.62
CA LEU A 417 9.71 -14.21 33.39
C LEU A 417 10.28 -12.99 34.09
N ASN A 418 9.89 -11.81 33.61
CA ASN A 418 10.12 -10.55 34.31
C ASN A 418 9.10 -10.39 35.44
N PHE A 419 9.57 -10.27 36.68
CA PHE A 419 8.73 -9.95 37.83
C PHE A 419 8.73 -8.45 38.13
N GLU A 420 7.56 -7.93 38.49
CA GLU A 420 7.35 -6.59 39.05
C GLU A 420 6.89 -6.68 40.52
N ASN A 421 7.05 -5.59 41.29
CA ASN A 421 6.69 -5.57 42.73
C ASN A 421 5.17 -5.52 42.99
N ASP A 422 4.46 -6.58 42.63
CA ASP A 422 3.02 -6.70 42.79
C ASP A 422 2.60 -8.15 43.12
N ALA A 423 1.30 -8.43 43.05
CA ALA A 423 0.70 -9.71 43.38
C ALA A 423 0.46 -10.61 42.15
N PHE A 424 0.51 -11.93 42.37
CA PHE A 424 0.20 -12.97 41.40
C PHE A 424 -0.34 -14.25 42.06
N ARG A 425 -0.83 -15.16 41.22
CA ARG A 425 -1.43 -16.44 41.62
C ARG A 425 -1.05 -17.54 40.63
N PHE A 426 -0.87 -18.77 41.12
CA PHE A 426 -0.68 -19.95 40.29
C PHE A 426 -2.04 -20.54 39.87
N PHE A 427 -2.09 -21.17 38.70
CA PHE A 427 -3.28 -21.80 38.16
C PHE A 427 -2.94 -23.20 37.62
N GLU A 428 -3.87 -24.13 37.82
CA GLU A 428 -3.75 -25.51 37.33
C GLU A 428 -4.22 -25.65 35.88
N THR A 429 -5.00 -24.70 35.38
CA THR A 429 -5.58 -24.74 34.04
C THR A 429 -5.70 -23.32 33.50
N GLU A 430 -5.24 -23.12 32.27
CA GLU A 430 -5.33 -21.85 31.57
C GLU A 430 -6.79 -21.39 31.42
N GLY A 431 -7.04 -20.09 31.64
CA GLY A 431 -8.37 -19.49 31.53
C GLY A 431 -9.34 -19.84 32.67
N ASP A 432 -9.03 -20.83 33.53
CA ASP A 432 -9.90 -21.23 34.64
C ASP A 432 -9.48 -20.55 35.95
N TRP A 433 -10.15 -19.44 36.27
CA TRP A 433 -9.97 -18.74 37.54
C TRP A 433 -10.28 -19.59 38.78
N GLY A 434 -11.14 -20.60 38.66
CA GLY A 434 -11.46 -21.54 39.76
C GLY A 434 -10.31 -22.50 40.08
N SER A 435 -9.36 -22.65 39.15
CA SER A 435 -8.17 -23.47 39.31
C SER A 435 -7.07 -22.79 40.14
N GLY A 436 -7.25 -21.52 40.51
CA GLY A 436 -6.26 -20.72 41.21
C GLY A 436 -5.80 -21.27 42.56
N ARG A 437 -4.52 -21.08 42.86
CA ARG A 437 -3.84 -21.44 44.13
C ARG A 437 -3.07 -20.24 44.65
N ASN A 438 -3.48 -19.72 45.79
CA ASN A 438 -2.94 -18.52 46.43
C ASN A 438 -1.85 -18.86 47.45
N TYR A 439 -1.24 -17.85 48.10
CA TYR A 439 -0.11 -18.06 49.00
C TYR A 439 -0.44 -19.03 50.16
N PRO A 440 -1.58 -18.87 50.89
CA PRO A 440 -1.94 -19.80 51.96
C PRO A 440 -2.14 -21.25 51.50
N TYR A 441 -2.53 -21.52 50.26
CA TYR A 441 -2.67 -22.89 49.78
C TYR A 441 -1.33 -23.65 49.90
N TYR A 442 -0.26 -23.07 49.35
CA TYR A 442 1.06 -23.70 49.36
C TYR A 442 1.66 -23.72 50.77
N GLU A 443 1.48 -22.66 51.56
CA GLU A 443 1.92 -22.62 52.96
C GLU A 443 1.27 -23.75 53.78
N ASN A 444 -0.05 -23.94 53.66
CA ASN A 444 -0.79 -24.99 54.37
C ASN A 444 -0.42 -26.40 53.90
N GLU A 445 -0.10 -26.55 52.62
CA GLU A 445 0.44 -27.80 52.08
C GLU A 445 1.89 -28.05 52.53
N GLY A 446 2.52 -27.11 53.25
CA GLY A 446 3.84 -27.24 53.84
C GLY A 446 4.98 -26.91 52.88
N TYR A 447 4.74 -26.04 51.89
CA TYR A 447 5.79 -25.60 50.99
C TYR A 447 6.76 -24.64 51.69
N THR A 448 8.04 -24.80 51.38
CA THR A 448 9.04 -23.75 51.62
C THR A 448 8.96 -22.75 50.47
N ILE A 449 8.53 -21.52 50.77
CA ILE A 449 8.34 -20.47 49.77
C ILE A 449 9.56 -19.54 49.80
N ASP A 450 10.09 -19.17 48.62
CA ASP A 450 11.20 -18.24 48.48
C ASP A 450 10.94 -16.93 49.26
N ALA A 451 11.97 -16.40 49.91
CA ALA A 451 11.86 -15.19 50.73
C ALA A 451 11.53 -13.92 49.92
N SER A 452 11.65 -13.98 48.60
CA SER A 452 11.23 -12.92 47.67
C SER A 452 9.71 -12.89 47.47
N PHE A 453 8.96 -13.83 48.07
CA PHE A 453 7.51 -13.86 48.04
C PHE A 453 6.90 -13.74 49.45
N GLU A 454 5.85 -12.94 49.56
CA GLU A 454 5.03 -12.84 50.77
C GLU A 454 3.54 -13.00 50.44
N ASN A 455 2.71 -13.14 51.48
CA ASN A 455 1.27 -13.02 51.34
C ASN A 455 0.91 -11.54 51.10
N ALA A 456 0.22 -11.24 50.00
CA ALA A 456 -0.17 -9.89 49.60
C ALA A 456 -1.10 -9.18 50.60
N LEU A 457 -1.83 -9.94 51.44
CA LEU A 457 -2.88 -9.44 52.33
C LEU A 457 -3.95 -8.59 51.62
N ASP A 458 -4.24 -8.93 50.36
CA ASP A 458 -5.11 -8.20 49.42
C ASP A 458 -6.58 -8.65 49.45
N GLY A 459 -6.98 -9.39 50.49
CA GLY A 459 -8.31 -10.01 50.62
C GLY A 459 -8.40 -11.41 50.02
N ASP A 460 -7.65 -11.66 48.94
CA ASP A 460 -7.55 -12.97 48.28
C ASP A 460 -6.29 -13.75 48.69
N SER A 461 -5.37 -13.10 49.40
CA SER A 461 -4.10 -13.66 49.88
C SER A 461 -3.21 -14.21 48.77
N ASN A 462 -3.10 -13.47 47.67
CA ASN A 462 -2.21 -13.80 46.56
C ASN A 462 -0.74 -13.83 47.00
N PHE A 463 0.12 -14.40 46.15
CA PHE A 463 1.56 -14.19 46.29
C PHE A 463 1.87 -12.75 45.95
N ARG A 464 2.84 -12.13 46.63
CA ARG A 464 3.39 -10.83 46.26
C ARG A 464 4.90 -10.93 46.11
N PHE A 465 5.42 -10.46 44.98
CA PHE A 465 6.86 -10.36 44.78
C PHE A 465 7.43 -9.10 45.45
N ILE A 466 8.38 -9.31 46.36
CA ILE A 466 9.04 -8.26 47.14
C ILE A 466 10.54 -8.15 46.87
N GLY A 467 11.03 -8.89 45.86
CA GLY A 467 12.41 -8.80 45.38
C GLY A 467 12.66 -7.53 44.55
N THR A 468 13.83 -7.47 43.92
CA THR A 468 14.11 -6.41 42.92
C THR A 468 13.44 -6.78 41.61
N PRO A 469 12.69 -5.90 40.92
CA PRO A 469 12.12 -6.21 39.62
C PRO A 469 13.18 -6.65 38.61
N GLY A 470 12.84 -7.64 37.77
CA GLY A 470 13.77 -8.22 36.81
C GLY A 470 13.38 -9.63 36.37
N ILE A 471 14.21 -10.21 35.49
CA ILE A 471 14.00 -11.57 34.97
C ILE A 471 14.51 -12.60 35.99
N TYR A 472 13.64 -13.55 36.33
CA TYR A 472 13.95 -14.65 37.22
C TYR A 472 13.46 -15.97 36.65
N LYS A 473 14.13 -17.05 37.04
CA LYS A 473 13.61 -18.41 36.87
C LYS A 473 12.90 -18.83 38.14
N ILE A 474 11.60 -19.10 38.04
CA ILE A 474 10.80 -19.65 39.13
C ILE A 474 10.61 -21.15 38.96
N THR A 475 10.84 -21.91 40.03
CA THR A 475 10.61 -23.35 40.10
C THR A 475 9.54 -23.67 41.14
N LEU A 476 8.45 -24.32 40.72
CA LEU A 476 7.47 -24.93 41.60
C LEU A 476 7.76 -26.43 41.68
N ASP A 477 8.35 -26.87 42.78
CA ASP A 477 8.67 -28.28 43.04
C ASP A 477 7.67 -28.85 44.06
N ALA A 478 6.67 -29.58 43.57
CA ALA A 478 5.68 -30.21 44.42
C ALA A 478 6.16 -31.53 45.04
N VAL A 479 7.30 -32.08 44.58
CA VAL A 479 7.93 -33.27 45.16
C VAL A 479 8.61 -32.91 46.47
N ASN A 480 9.46 -31.87 46.44
CA ASN A 480 10.17 -31.36 47.61
C ASN A 480 9.37 -30.31 48.40
N LYS A 481 8.21 -29.91 47.87
CA LYS A 481 7.34 -28.85 48.42
C LYS A 481 8.14 -27.56 48.60
N SER A 482 8.63 -27.01 47.49
CA SER A 482 9.34 -25.74 47.47
C SER A 482 8.94 -24.88 46.28
N ILE A 483 8.89 -23.56 46.50
CA ILE A 483 8.82 -22.54 45.46
C ILE A 483 10.14 -21.77 45.54
N ILE A 484 10.95 -21.86 44.50
CA ILE A 484 12.32 -21.32 44.47
C ILE A 484 12.40 -20.26 43.37
N LEU A 485 13.11 -19.17 43.64
CA LEU A 485 13.41 -18.13 42.65
C LEU A 485 14.93 -18.03 42.46
N GLU A 486 15.39 -18.07 41.21
CA GLU A 486 16.81 -18.02 40.83
C GLU A 486 17.14 -16.89 39.86
#